data_AF-A0AB73SZR5-F1
#
_entry.id   AF-A0AB73SZR5-F1
#
_cell.length_a   1.000
_cell.length_b   1.000
_cell.length_c   1.000
_cell.angle_alpha   90.00
_cell.angle_beta   90.00
_cell.angle_gamma   90.00
#
_symmetry.space_group_name_H-M   'P 1'
#
loop_
_entity.id
_entity.type
_entity.pdbx_description
1 polymer ?
#
loop_
_entity_poly.entity_id
_entity_poly.type
_entity_poly.pdbx_seq_one_letter_code
_entity_poly.pdbx_strand_id
1 'polypeptide(L)'
;MNPYTKCPEFETDSFTLRLVRPSDAEDLLGCYSDPEAVKRVNADCCTTDFNFTELEQMEECIDFWLEEYERRSFVRFSIIPKTAGRAAGTLEIFGGSFNASSDISDTSASDAPGTSDASDFGVLRIDLSNAYWTDMYFEELIRLVVLTMIPDYRIFDLKIKTSNIPDKTAVLEKYGFVPSKTFRPESGYYERVLHTHFCPDKGIAFCGLACCVCSENTGCTGCRQEGCRDKEWCRPYRCCKDRKLNGCWECNEFPCDNPMLNKPRIRTFAELADKYGENALVEALGKNESAGLQYHYEGQLTGDYDLTEDRSHITQMVFRDKTEPL
;
A
#
# COMPACT_ATOMS: atom_id res chain seq x y z
N MET A 1 -9.05 -9.13 -8.58
CA MET A 1 -8.97 -9.30 -10.06
C MET A 1 -7.53 -9.67 -10.39
N ASN A 2 -7.22 -10.51 -11.39
CA ASN A 2 -5.82 -10.77 -11.77
C ASN A 2 -5.35 -9.65 -12.73
N PRO A 3 -4.37 -8.81 -12.36
CA PRO A 3 -3.97 -7.63 -13.15
C PRO A 3 -3.36 -7.99 -14.52
N TYR A 4 -2.92 -9.23 -14.72
CA TYR A 4 -2.35 -9.70 -15.99
C TYR A 4 -3.39 -10.35 -16.93
N THR A 5 -4.64 -10.49 -16.49
CA THR A 5 -5.74 -10.93 -17.36
C THR A 5 -6.51 -9.77 -17.95
N LYS A 6 -6.68 -8.72 -17.16
CA LYS A 6 -7.24 -7.44 -17.56
C LYS A 6 -6.56 -6.40 -16.69
N CYS A 7 -5.69 -5.61 -17.30
CA CYS A 7 -5.01 -4.53 -16.60
C CYS A 7 -6.06 -3.56 -16.02
N PRO A 8 -6.05 -3.32 -14.70
CA PRO A 8 -6.95 -2.34 -14.11
C PRO A 8 -6.63 -0.93 -14.62
N GLU A 9 -7.62 -0.06 -14.57
CA GLU A 9 -7.40 1.38 -14.69
C GLU A 9 -7.63 2.00 -13.31
N PHE A 10 -6.80 2.96 -12.96
CA PHE A 10 -6.89 3.66 -11.68
C PHE A 10 -7.13 5.14 -11.92
N GLU A 11 -7.85 5.75 -10.99
CA GLU A 11 -7.99 7.18 -10.90
C GLU A 11 -7.54 7.68 -9.55
N THR A 12 -6.86 8.80 -9.58
CA THR A 12 -6.53 9.61 -8.42
C THR A 12 -7.14 11.01 -8.61
N ASP A 13 -6.90 11.94 -7.70
CA ASP A 13 -7.42 13.32 -7.83
C ASP A 13 -6.86 14.01 -9.08
N SER A 14 -5.59 13.77 -9.38
CA SER A 14 -4.82 14.44 -10.43
C SER A 14 -4.56 13.59 -11.66
N PHE A 15 -4.60 12.26 -11.55
CA PHE A 15 -4.16 11.35 -12.61
C PHE A 15 -5.19 10.28 -12.96
N THR A 16 -5.11 9.83 -14.20
CA THR A 16 -5.62 8.53 -14.65
C THR A 16 -4.41 7.65 -14.96
N LEU A 17 -4.42 6.41 -14.49
CA LEU A 17 -3.42 5.40 -14.79
C LEU A 17 -4.08 4.26 -15.56
N ARG A 18 -3.46 3.86 -16.66
CA ARG A 18 -3.87 2.72 -17.48
C ARG A 18 -2.66 2.07 -18.09
N LEU A 19 -2.79 0.83 -18.57
CA LEU A 19 -1.73 0.18 -19.35
C LEU A 19 -1.20 1.13 -20.43
N VAL A 20 0.12 1.17 -20.59
CA VAL A 20 0.78 1.91 -21.66
C VAL A 20 0.24 1.51 -23.03
N ARG A 21 0.24 2.43 -23.99
CA ARG A 21 -0.21 2.20 -25.37
C ARG A 21 0.83 2.73 -26.35
N PRO A 22 0.91 2.17 -27.58
CA PRO A 22 1.81 2.72 -28.61
C PRO A 22 1.57 4.20 -28.89
N SER A 23 0.31 4.66 -28.79
CA SER A 23 -0.06 6.07 -28.94
C SER A 23 0.55 7.01 -27.90
N ASP A 24 1.12 6.49 -26.82
CA ASP A 24 1.74 7.30 -25.75
C ASP A 24 3.19 7.66 -26.09
N ALA A 25 3.77 7.13 -27.18
CA ALA A 25 5.18 7.29 -27.50
C ALA A 25 5.63 8.75 -27.60
N GLU A 26 4.88 9.60 -28.32
CA GLU A 26 5.24 11.02 -28.47
C GLU A 26 5.19 11.76 -27.13
N ASP A 27 4.17 11.48 -26.31
CA ASP A 27 4.01 12.07 -24.99
C ASP A 27 5.12 11.62 -24.02
N LEU A 28 5.41 10.32 -23.98
CA LEU A 28 6.42 9.72 -23.11
C LEU A 28 7.84 10.07 -23.55
N LEU A 29 8.09 10.26 -24.84
CA LEU A 29 9.37 10.76 -25.33
C LEU A 29 9.69 12.11 -24.68
N GLY A 30 8.71 13.00 -24.52
CA GLY A 30 8.90 14.27 -23.81
C GLY A 30 9.35 14.13 -22.35
N CYS A 31 9.06 12.99 -21.70
CA CYS A 31 9.56 12.66 -20.37
C CYS A 31 10.95 12.03 -20.43
N TYR A 32 11.14 11.02 -21.28
CA TYR A 32 12.37 10.23 -21.36
C TYR A 32 13.50 10.87 -22.19
N SER A 33 13.21 11.99 -22.87
CA SER A 33 14.22 12.84 -23.51
C SER A 33 14.67 14.03 -22.64
N ASP A 34 14.04 14.25 -21.48
CA ASP A 34 14.38 15.34 -20.57
C ASP A 34 15.54 14.91 -19.64
N PRO A 35 16.73 15.54 -19.74
CA PRO A 35 17.90 15.11 -18.98
C PRO A 35 17.72 15.17 -17.47
N GLU A 36 16.87 16.08 -16.95
CA GLU A 36 16.62 16.15 -15.51
C GLU A 36 15.66 15.04 -15.06
N ALA A 37 14.69 14.65 -15.90
CA ALA A 37 13.83 13.51 -15.62
C ALA A 37 14.59 12.19 -15.66
N VAL A 38 15.43 11.99 -16.68
CA VAL A 38 16.23 10.76 -16.86
C VAL A 38 17.17 10.51 -15.67
N LYS A 39 17.74 11.56 -15.05
CA LYS A 39 18.57 11.42 -13.83
C LYS A 39 17.84 10.74 -12.67
N ARG A 40 16.50 10.80 -12.63
CA ARG A 40 15.66 10.24 -11.58
C ARG A 40 15.20 8.82 -11.88
N VAL A 41 15.20 8.41 -13.15
CA VAL A 41 14.78 7.09 -13.59
C VAL A 41 15.69 6.01 -13.02
N ASN A 42 15.12 4.90 -12.58
CA ASN A 42 15.87 3.73 -12.15
C ASN A 42 16.05 2.71 -13.29
N ALA A 43 17.28 2.58 -13.79
CA ALA A 43 17.65 1.62 -14.84
C ALA A 43 18.25 0.29 -14.31
N ASP A 44 18.25 0.06 -13.00
CA ASP A 44 18.73 -1.21 -12.43
C ASP A 44 17.98 -2.40 -13.08
N CYS A 45 18.72 -3.38 -13.60
CA CYS A 45 18.16 -4.57 -14.26
C CYS A 45 17.26 -4.27 -15.47
N CYS A 46 17.50 -3.17 -16.17
CA CYS A 46 16.82 -2.83 -17.42
C CYS A 46 17.73 -3.10 -18.63
N THR A 47 17.11 -3.25 -19.80
CA THR A 47 17.80 -3.38 -21.10
C THR A 47 18.19 -2.03 -21.70
N THR A 48 17.69 -0.93 -21.12
CA THR A 48 17.89 0.45 -21.57
C THR A 48 18.30 1.35 -20.40
N ASP A 49 18.92 2.50 -20.71
CA ASP A 49 19.20 3.57 -19.75
C ASP A 49 18.06 4.62 -19.65
N PHE A 50 17.02 4.46 -20.48
CA PHE A 50 15.84 5.32 -20.59
C PHE A 50 16.14 6.76 -21.05
N ASN A 51 17.28 7.00 -21.69
CA ASN A 51 17.61 8.29 -22.30
C ASN A 51 17.29 8.29 -23.80
N PHE A 52 16.01 8.46 -24.14
CA PHE A 52 15.54 8.37 -25.52
C PHE A 52 15.58 9.73 -26.22
N THR A 53 16.13 9.79 -27.44
CA THR A 53 16.20 11.01 -28.25
C THR A 53 15.36 10.94 -29.51
N GLU A 54 14.97 9.74 -29.94
CA GLU A 54 14.18 9.49 -31.16
C GLU A 54 12.87 8.77 -30.82
N LEU A 55 11.81 9.06 -31.58
CA LEU A 55 10.49 8.46 -31.38
C LEU A 55 10.50 6.94 -31.49
N GLU A 56 11.25 6.41 -32.46
CA GLU A 56 11.40 4.96 -32.71
C GLU A 56 11.90 4.23 -31.46
N GLN A 57 12.82 4.82 -30.69
CA GLN A 57 13.34 4.21 -29.46
C GLN A 57 12.24 4.08 -28.38
N MET A 58 11.37 5.08 -28.29
CA MET A 58 10.25 5.07 -27.33
C MET A 58 9.17 4.08 -27.77
N GLU A 59 8.88 4.00 -29.07
CA GLU A 59 7.95 3.02 -29.65
C GLU A 59 8.43 1.58 -29.39
N GLU A 60 9.70 1.27 -29.68
CA GLU A 60 10.31 -0.04 -29.40
C GLU A 60 10.28 -0.38 -27.89
N CYS A 61 10.51 0.61 -27.03
CA CYS A 61 10.47 0.40 -25.58
C CYS A 61 9.04 0.10 -25.07
N ILE A 62 8.03 0.78 -25.62
CA ILE A 62 6.62 0.51 -25.31
C ILE A 62 6.21 -0.88 -25.79
N ASP A 63 6.61 -1.28 -26.99
CA ASP A 63 6.34 -2.62 -27.51
C ASP A 63 6.94 -3.70 -26.60
N PHE A 64 8.19 -3.52 -26.15
CA PHE A 64 8.81 -4.40 -25.16
C PHE A 64 8.02 -4.46 -23.85
N TRP A 65 7.57 -3.33 -23.30
CA TRP A 65 6.77 -3.32 -22.07
C TRP A 65 5.43 -4.04 -22.22
N LEU A 66 4.81 -3.97 -23.40
CA LEU A 66 3.58 -4.68 -23.71
C LEU A 66 3.81 -6.19 -23.84
N GLU A 67 4.89 -6.62 -24.48
CA GLU A 67 5.28 -8.03 -24.53
C GLU A 67 5.54 -8.61 -23.13
N GLU A 68 6.21 -7.85 -22.26
CA GLU A 68 6.46 -8.26 -20.87
C GLU A 68 5.18 -8.32 -20.04
N TYR A 69 4.21 -7.45 -20.32
CA TYR A 69 2.86 -7.56 -19.73
C TYR A 69 2.14 -8.84 -20.19
N GLU A 70 2.22 -9.20 -21.48
CA GLU A 70 1.65 -10.45 -22.01
C GLU A 70 2.31 -11.70 -21.39
N ARG A 71 3.63 -11.63 -21.15
CA ARG A 71 4.42 -12.65 -20.43
C ARG A 71 4.16 -12.67 -18.92
N ARG A 72 3.41 -11.69 -18.40
CA ARG A 72 3.09 -11.52 -16.97
C ARG A 72 4.30 -11.18 -16.10
N SER A 73 5.33 -10.56 -16.68
CA SER A 73 6.54 -10.15 -15.97
C SER A 73 6.29 -8.93 -15.10
N PHE A 74 5.66 -7.88 -15.65
CA PHE A 74 5.32 -6.64 -14.95
C PHE A 74 4.15 -5.92 -15.61
N VAL A 75 3.59 -4.92 -14.92
CA VAL A 75 2.61 -4.00 -15.50
C VAL A 75 3.22 -2.61 -15.52
N ARG A 76 3.22 -1.96 -16.69
CA ARG A 76 3.65 -0.58 -16.84
C ARG A 76 2.49 0.32 -17.28
N PHE A 77 2.17 1.27 -16.42
CA PHE A 77 1.08 2.22 -16.58
C PHE A 77 1.60 3.53 -17.15
N SER A 78 0.85 4.12 -18.08
CA SER A 78 0.98 5.54 -18.39
C SER A 78 0.31 6.36 -17.30
N ILE A 79 1.02 7.35 -16.76
CA ILE A 79 0.47 8.31 -15.80
C ILE A 79 -0.02 9.52 -16.59
N ILE A 80 -1.33 9.74 -16.61
CA ILE A 80 -1.98 10.76 -17.45
C ILE A 80 -2.58 11.82 -16.54
N PRO A 81 -2.01 13.04 -16.46
CA PRO A 81 -2.59 14.13 -15.70
C PRO A 81 -3.94 14.51 -16.29
N LYS A 82 -4.98 14.58 -15.46
CA LYS A 82 -6.36 14.92 -15.86
C LYS A 82 -6.46 16.31 -16.50
N THR A 83 -5.56 17.21 -16.13
CA THR A 83 -5.48 18.59 -16.67
C THR A 83 -4.91 18.66 -18.09
N ALA A 84 -4.06 17.71 -18.47
CA ALA A 84 -3.33 17.73 -19.74
C ALA A 84 -3.86 16.68 -20.73
N GLY A 85 -4.41 15.56 -20.23
CA GLY A 85 -4.96 14.49 -21.07
C GLY A 85 -3.93 13.70 -21.88
N ARG A 86 -2.63 13.85 -21.56
CA ARG A 86 -1.50 13.25 -22.26
C ARG A 86 -0.56 12.55 -21.29
N ALA A 87 0.18 11.53 -21.70
CA ALA A 87 1.06 10.82 -20.78
C ALA A 87 2.18 11.75 -20.27
N ALA A 88 2.47 11.72 -18.96
CA ALA A 88 3.48 12.58 -18.34
C ALA A 88 4.61 11.80 -17.68
N GLY A 89 4.60 10.47 -17.83
CA GLY A 89 5.49 9.54 -17.17
C GLY A 89 4.87 8.15 -17.07
N THR A 90 5.55 7.25 -16.38
CA THR A 90 5.07 5.87 -16.19
C THR A 90 5.19 5.41 -14.75
N LEU A 91 4.32 4.47 -14.36
CA LEU A 91 4.44 3.71 -13.12
C LEU A 91 4.58 2.24 -13.51
N GLU A 92 5.67 1.61 -13.12
CA GLU A 92 5.83 0.17 -13.25
C GLU A 92 5.68 -0.50 -11.89
N ILE A 93 4.92 -1.59 -11.85
CA ILE A 93 4.84 -2.45 -10.68
C ILE A 93 4.85 -3.91 -11.11
N PHE A 94 5.62 -4.72 -10.40
CA PHE A 94 5.58 -6.17 -10.53
C PHE A 94 5.76 -6.85 -9.20
N GLY A 95 5.34 -8.11 -9.13
CA GLY A 95 5.49 -8.97 -7.97
C GLY A 95 4.16 -9.52 -7.47
N GLY A 96 4.21 -10.16 -6.31
CA GLY A 96 3.05 -10.79 -5.67
C GLY A 96 2.64 -12.11 -6.31
N SER A 97 1.63 -12.75 -5.71
CA SER A 97 1.22 -14.14 -6.03
C SER A 97 0.70 -14.37 -7.45
N PHE A 98 0.51 -13.29 -8.23
CA PHE A 98 0.00 -13.36 -9.61
C PHE A 98 1.09 -13.25 -10.67
N ASN A 99 2.33 -12.93 -10.29
CA ASN A 99 3.47 -12.93 -11.20
C ASN A 99 3.87 -14.38 -11.51
N ALA A 100 4.12 -14.68 -12.79
CA ALA A 100 4.37 -16.04 -13.27
C ALA A 100 5.86 -16.40 -13.35
N SER A 101 6.77 -15.64 -12.72
CA SER A 101 8.21 -15.96 -12.75
C SER A 101 8.55 -17.21 -11.91
N SER A 102 8.10 -18.38 -12.36
CA SER A 102 8.64 -19.68 -11.95
C SER A 102 10.04 -19.93 -12.51
N ASP A 103 10.53 -19.08 -13.41
CA ASP A 103 11.87 -19.14 -14.00
C ASP A 103 12.84 -18.13 -13.37
N ILE A 104 12.87 -18.05 -12.03
CA ILE A 104 14.02 -17.48 -11.33
C ILE A 104 15.17 -18.51 -11.38
N SER A 105 15.75 -18.68 -12.57
CA SER A 105 17.07 -19.30 -12.72
C SER A 105 18.16 -18.27 -13.02
N ASP A 106 17.81 -16.99 -13.20
CA ASP A 106 18.77 -15.96 -13.63
C ASP A 106 18.72 -14.64 -12.85
N THR A 107 18.10 -14.64 -11.67
CA THR A 107 18.46 -13.64 -10.65
C THR A 107 19.32 -14.33 -9.61
N SER A 108 20.38 -13.66 -9.20
CA SER A 108 21.18 -13.91 -8.00
C SER A 108 20.34 -13.79 -6.71
N ALA A 109 19.17 -14.40 -6.67
CA ALA A 109 18.32 -14.65 -5.51
C ALA A 109 18.79 -15.91 -4.74
N SER A 110 19.85 -16.57 -5.19
CA SER A 110 20.51 -17.68 -4.50
C SER A 110 21.23 -17.28 -3.22
N ASP A 111 21.35 -15.99 -2.92
CA ASP A 111 22.08 -15.49 -1.74
C ASP A 111 21.16 -15.08 -0.57
N ALA A 112 19.84 -15.23 -0.70
CA ALA A 112 18.90 -15.07 0.41
C ALA A 112 18.64 -16.43 1.09
N PRO A 113 19.09 -16.66 2.34
CA PRO A 113 18.89 -17.94 3.00
C PRO A 113 17.42 -18.11 3.41
N GLY A 114 16.71 -18.97 2.68
CA GLY A 114 15.53 -19.69 3.14
C GLY A 114 14.17 -19.00 2.96
N THR A 115 13.58 -19.10 1.77
CA THR A 115 12.12 -19.26 1.60
C THR A 115 11.86 -20.01 0.28
N SER A 116 10.96 -20.98 0.32
CA SER A 116 10.69 -21.93 -0.77
C SER A 116 9.24 -21.81 -1.26
N ASP A 117 8.76 -20.59 -1.49
CA ASP A 117 7.53 -20.30 -2.22
C ASP A 117 7.75 -19.03 -3.05
N ALA A 118 7.08 -18.95 -4.21
CA ALA A 118 7.25 -17.92 -5.24
C ALA A 118 7.44 -16.52 -4.64
N SER A 119 8.43 -15.77 -5.11
CA SER A 119 8.93 -14.60 -4.39
C SER A 119 7.85 -13.52 -4.19
N ASP A 120 7.36 -13.42 -2.95
CA ASP A 120 6.32 -12.50 -2.48
C ASP A 120 6.70 -11.01 -2.51
N PHE A 121 7.88 -10.69 -3.05
CA PHE A 121 8.36 -9.33 -3.22
C PHE A 121 7.92 -8.74 -4.55
N GLY A 122 7.92 -7.41 -4.62
CA GLY A 122 7.70 -6.64 -5.82
C GLY A 122 8.66 -5.46 -5.92
N VAL A 123 8.73 -4.86 -7.10
CA VAL A 123 9.48 -3.62 -7.32
C VAL A 123 8.55 -2.59 -7.94
N LEU A 124 8.65 -1.37 -7.43
CA LEU A 124 7.97 -0.18 -7.92
C LEU A 124 8.98 0.74 -8.61
N ARG A 125 8.62 1.23 -9.79
CA ARG A 125 9.31 2.34 -10.47
C ARG A 125 8.29 3.42 -10.80
N ILE A 126 8.63 4.67 -10.56
CA ILE A 126 7.79 5.82 -10.89
C ILE A 126 8.68 6.83 -11.62
N ASP A 127 8.37 7.04 -12.89
CA ASP A 127 9.05 8.01 -13.75
C ASP A 127 8.05 9.12 -14.06
N LEU A 128 8.42 10.38 -13.84
CA LEU A 128 7.58 11.54 -14.16
C LEU A 128 8.41 12.67 -14.75
N SER A 129 7.78 13.36 -15.69
CA SER A 129 8.26 14.64 -16.22
C SER A 129 8.37 15.68 -15.11
N ASN A 130 9.25 16.67 -15.33
CA ASN A 130 9.59 17.70 -14.34
C ASN A 130 8.37 18.45 -13.80
N ALA A 131 7.34 18.69 -14.62
CA ALA A 131 6.13 19.40 -14.22
C ALA A 131 5.32 18.69 -13.12
N TYR A 132 5.49 17.36 -12.99
CA TYR A 132 4.75 16.54 -12.04
C TYR A 132 5.65 15.93 -10.95
N TRP A 133 6.96 16.19 -10.97
CA TRP A 133 7.89 15.72 -9.94
C TRP A 133 7.84 16.59 -8.67
N THR A 134 6.72 16.52 -7.96
CA THR A 134 6.52 17.21 -6.67
C THR A 134 6.16 16.21 -5.58
N ASP A 135 6.36 16.56 -4.31
CA ASP A 135 5.97 15.69 -3.20
C ASP A 135 4.47 15.42 -3.20
N MET A 136 3.65 16.40 -3.58
CA MET A 136 2.19 16.26 -3.66
C MET A 136 1.78 15.16 -4.64
N TYR A 137 2.27 15.22 -5.89
CA TYR A 137 1.91 14.23 -6.92
C TYR A 137 2.58 12.87 -6.68
N PHE A 138 3.82 12.86 -6.20
CA PHE A 138 4.49 11.61 -5.85
C PHE A 138 3.78 10.92 -4.69
N GLU A 139 3.40 11.66 -3.65
CA GLU A 139 2.62 11.14 -2.53
C GLU A 139 1.28 10.57 -3.00
N GLU A 140 0.58 11.25 -3.91
CA GLU A 140 -0.68 10.78 -4.48
C GLU A 140 -0.53 9.41 -5.15
N LEU A 141 0.56 9.19 -5.90
CA LEU A 141 0.86 7.89 -6.52
C LEU A 141 1.26 6.84 -5.48
N ILE A 142 2.07 7.18 -4.49
CA ILE A 142 2.44 6.25 -3.40
C ILE A 142 1.19 5.82 -2.62
N ARG A 143 0.26 6.76 -2.37
CA ARG A 143 -1.02 6.46 -1.72
C ARG A 143 -1.85 5.48 -2.55
N LEU A 144 -1.94 5.67 -3.86
CA LEU A 144 -2.60 4.72 -4.77
C LEU A 144 -1.95 3.33 -4.67
N VAL A 145 -0.62 3.27 -4.74
CA VAL A 145 0.12 2.01 -4.67
C VAL A 145 -0.14 1.28 -3.35
N VAL A 146 0.01 1.98 -2.22
CA VAL A 146 -0.08 1.37 -0.89
C VAL A 146 -1.50 0.94 -0.55
N LEU A 147 -2.49 1.78 -0.86
CA LEU A 147 -3.87 1.50 -0.47
C LEU A 147 -4.61 0.61 -1.48
N THR A 148 -4.18 0.59 -2.74
CA THR A 148 -4.93 -0.10 -3.81
C THR A 148 -4.10 -1.18 -4.48
N MET A 149 -2.95 -0.83 -5.06
CA MET A 149 -2.18 -1.80 -5.87
C MET A 149 -1.57 -2.92 -5.02
N ILE A 150 -1.01 -2.62 -3.85
CA ILE A 150 -0.46 -3.65 -2.95
C ILE A 150 -1.51 -4.74 -2.65
N PRO A 151 -2.73 -4.39 -2.20
CA PRO A 151 -3.81 -5.37 -2.01
C PRO A 151 -4.29 -6.08 -3.27
N ASP A 152 -4.44 -5.36 -4.38
CA ASP A 152 -4.95 -5.93 -5.62
C ASP A 152 -3.96 -6.92 -6.25
N TYR A 153 -2.66 -6.64 -6.12
CA TYR A 153 -1.56 -7.45 -6.65
C TYR A 153 -1.05 -8.49 -5.65
N ARG A 154 -1.44 -8.37 -4.36
CA ARG A 154 -0.97 -9.19 -3.24
C ARG A 154 0.55 -9.16 -3.12
N ILE A 155 1.10 -7.94 -3.04
CA ILE A 155 2.54 -7.72 -2.87
C ILE A 155 2.82 -7.60 -1.38
N PHE A 156 3.59 -8.51 -0.81
CA PHE A 156 3.88 -8.51 0.63
C PHE A 156 5.15 -7.76 0.97
N ASP A 157 6.04 -7.57 -0.02
CA ASP A 157 7.29 -6.88 0.18
C ASP A 157 7.63 -5.99 -1.02
N LEU A 158 7.33 -4.70 -0.96
CA LEU A 158 7.52 -3.78 -2.08
C LEU A 158 8.82 -3.00 -1.97
N LYS A 159 9.65 -3.05 -3.02
CA LYS A 159 10.93 -2.33 -3.12
C LYS A 159 10.83 -1.13 -4.04
N ILE A 160 11.56 -0.07 -3.73
CA ILE A 160 11.74 1.09 -4.62
C ILE A 160 13.16 1.60 -4.50
N LYS A 161 13.79 1.93 -5.64
CA LYS A 161 15.12 2.56 -5.66
C LYS A 161 14.98 4.03 -5.29
N THR A 162 15.82 4.51 -4.37
CA THR A 162 15.81 5.90 -3.91
C THR A 162 17.12 6.65 -4.15
N SER A 163 18.18 5.99 -4.62
CA SER A 163 19.47 6.66 -4.91
C SER A 163 19.35 7.82 -5.90
N ASN A 164 18.40 7.73 -6.84
CA ASN A 164 18.18 8.71 -7.89
C ASN A 164 17.12 9.76 -7.48
N ILE A 165 16.44 9.52 -6.34
CA ILE A 165 15.32 10.33 -5.84
C ILE A 165 15.41 10.57 -4.33
N PRO A 166 16.57 10.99 -3.79
CA PRO A 166 16.75 11.16 -2.34
C PRO A 166 15.80 12.21 -1.75
N ASP A 167 15.27 13.12 -2.57
CA ASP A 167 14.28 14.12 -2.19
C ASP A 167 12.88 13.52 -1.89
N LYS A 168 12.64 12.25 -2.22
CA LYS A 168 11.33 11.58 -2.03
C LYS A 168 11.29 10.58 -0.88
N THR A 169 12.39 10.36 -0.16
CA THR A 169 12.44 9.37 0.92
C THR A 169 11.48 9.71 2.06
N ALA A 170 11.33 10.98 2.42
CA ALA A 170 10.39 11.41 3.47
C ALA A 170 8.93 11.06 3.14
N VAL A 171 8.54 11.15 1.87
CA VAL A 171 7.21 10.70 1.42
C VAL A 171 7.10 9.19 1.57
N LEU A 172 8.10 8.42 1.16
CA LEU A 172 8.09 6.96 1.32
C LEU A 172 8.00 6.53 2.78
N GLU A 173 8.78 7.16 3.67
CA GLU A 173 8.78 6.87 5.12
C GLU A 173 7.40 7.11 5.76
N LYS A 174 6.67 8.13 5.32
CA LYS A 174 5.28 8.38 5.76
C LYS A 174 4.34 7.20 5.47
N TYR A 175 4.64 6.39 4.47
CA TYR A 175 3.84 5.23 4.04
C TYR A 175 4.46 3.89 4.48
N GLY A 176 5.39 3.92 5.43
CA GLY A 176 5.97 2.72 6.05
C GLY A 176 7.12 2.08 5.27
N PHE A 177 7.68 2.76 4.28
CA PHE A 177 8.93 2.32 3.66
C PHE A 177 10.12 2.65 4.55
N VAL A 178 11.10 1.74 4.61
CA VAL A 178 12.35 1.92 5.35
C VAL A 178 13.54 1.61 4.43
N PRO A 179 14.76 2.10 4.71
CA PRO A 179 15.95 1.67 3.99
C PRO A 179 16.07 0.15 3.96
N SER A 180 16.26 -0.41 2.76
CA SER A 180 16.27 -1.84 2.53
C SER A 180 17.46 -2.51 3.21
N LYS A 181 17.17 -3.49 4.08
CA LYS A 181 18.17 -4.34 4.72
C LYS A 181 18.25 -5.71 4.03
N THR A 182 17.20 -6.08 3.29
CA THR A 182 17.05 -7.44 2.73
C THR A 182 17.27 -7.49 1.22
N PHE A 183 16.93 -6.43 0.49
CA PHE A 183 17.04 -6.38 -0.96
C PHE A 183 18.13 -5.41 -1.39
N ARG A 184 19.23 -5.96 -1.93
CA ARG A 184 20.42 -5.20 -2.36
C ARG A 184 20.83 -4.16 -1.31
N PRO A 185 21.20 -4.60 -0.09
CA PRO A 185 21.55 -3.69 0.98
C PRO A 185 22.64 -2.72 0.53
N GLU A 186 22.61 -1.49 1.04
CA GLU A 186 23.53 -0.40 0.69
C GLU A 186 23.44 0.11 -0.76
N SER A 187 22.61 -0.50 -1.61
CA SER A 187 22.41 -0.08 -3.00
C SER A 187 21.33 1.00 -3.16
N GLY A 188 20.95 1.68 -2.08
CA GLY A 188 19.96 2.77 -2.12
C GLY A 188 18.54 2.33 -2.48
N TYR A 189 18.10 1.17 -1.98
CA TYR A 189 16.71 0.73 -2.03
C TYR A 189 16.00 1.01 -0.72
N TYR A 190 14.70 1.28 -0.81
CA TYR A 190 13.76 1.24 0.32
C TYR A 190 12.83 0.05 0.14
N GLU A 191 12.35 -0.50 1.24
CA GLU A 191 11.43 -1.63 1.28
C GLU A 191 10.25 -1.36 2.21
N ARG A 192 9.08 -1.90 1.85
CA ARG A 192 7.89 -1.93 2.69
C ARG A 192 7.46 -3.38 2.87
N VAL A 193 7.90 -3.97 3.98
CA VAL A 193 7.69 -5.38 4.31
C VAL A 193 6.43 -5.53 5.15
N LEU A 194 5.51 -6.41 4.75
CA LEU A 194 4.36 -6.77 5.56
C LEU A 194 4.82 -7.57 6.79
N HIS A 195 4.46 -7.07 7.97
CA HIS A 195 4.54 -7.83 9.22
C HIS A 195 3.12 -8.14 9.69
N THR A 196 2.79 -9.42 9.75
CA THR A 196 1.46 -9.87 10.18
C THR A 196 1.41 -10.04 11.69
N HIS A 197 0.36 -9.51 12.29
CA HIS A 197 0.11 -9.57 13.73
C HIS A 197 -1.30 -10.05 14.04
N PHE A 198 -2.03 -10.53 13.03
CA PHE A 198 -3.40 -10.97 13.17
C PHE A 198 -3.56 -12.09 14.21
N CYS A 199 -4.34 -11.83 15.24
CA CYS A 199 -4.71 -12.75 16.29
C CYS A 199 -6.20 -12.56 16.60
N PRO A 200 -7.10 -13.39 16.03
CA PRO A 200 -8.55 -13.21 16.17
C PRO A 200 -9.01 -13.27 17.63
N ASP A 201 -8.34 -14.05 18.48
CA ASP A 201 -8.66 -14.20 19.91
C ASP A 201 -8.55 -12.89 20.71
N LYS A 202 -7.75 -11.92 20.23
CA LYS A 202 -7.64 -10.60 20.87
C LYS A 202 -8.86 -9.70 20.58
N GLY A 203 -9.57 -9.97 19.49
CA GLY A 203 -10.81 -9.27 19.09
C GLY A 203 -10.69 -7.74 19.03
N ILE A 204 -11.81 -7.07 19.32
CA ILE A 204 -11.89 -5.61 19.40
C ILE A 204 -11.96 -5.18 20.88
N ALA A 205 -11.16 -4.18 21.27
CA ALA A 205 -11.23 -3.61 22.61
C ALA A 205 -12.58 -2.92 22.84
N PHE A 206 -12.94 -2.70 24.11
CA PHE A 206 -14.18 -2.00 24.46
C PHE A 206 -14.32 -0.63 23.77
N CYS A 207 -13.23 0.11 23.56
CA CYS A 207 -13.29 1.41 22.90
C CYS A 207 -13.37 1.38 21.37
N GLY A 208 -13.23 0.22 20.72
CA GLY A 208 -13.12 0.10 19.26
C GLY A 208 -11.70 -0.09 18.73
N LEU A 209 -10.66 -0.11 19.59
CA LEU A 209 -9.30 -0.47 19.17
C LEU A 209 -9.26 -1.91 18.64
N ALA A 210 -8.66 -2.13 17.48
CA ALA A 210 -8.50 -3.45 16.90
C ALA A 210 -7.31 -4.20 17.54
N CYS A 211 -7.53 -4.82 18.70
CA CYS A 211 -6.49 -5.62 19.35
C CYS A 211 -6.06 -6.83 18.50
N CYS A 212 -6.94 -7.32 17.64
CA CYS A 212 -6.68 -8.44 16.74
C CYS A 212 -5.58 -8.19 15.70
N VAL A 213 -5.13 -6.96 15.46
CA VAL A 213 -4.06 -6.63 14.49
C VAL A 213 -2.96 -5.75 15.13
N CYS A 214 -2.88 -5.76 16.46
CA CYS A 214 -1.94 -4.92 17.20
C CYS A 214 -0.57 -5.61 17.34
N SER A 215 0.49 -4.91 16.90
CA SER A 215 1.89 -5.36 17.04
C SER A 215 2.59 -4.91 18.32
N GLU A 216 2.01 -3.97 19.09
CA GLU A 216 2.69 -3.28 20.21
C GLU A 216 3.18 -4.23 21.31
N ASN A 217 2.36 -5.21 21.68
CA ASN A 217 2.67 -6.15 22.75
C ASN A 217 2.21 -7.56 22.37
N THR A 218 3.17 -8.38 21.96
CA THR A 218 2.93 -9.78 21.54
C THR A 218 2.36 -10.64 22.67
N GLY A 219 2.68 -10.33 23.94
CA GLY A 219 2.14 -11.01 25.12
C GLY A 219 0.79 -10.48 25.62
N CYS A 220 0.24 -9.43 25.00
CA CYS A 220 -1.08 -8.90 25.38
C CYS A 220 -2.20 -9.82 24.88
N THR A 221 -3.05 -10.28 25.80
CA THR A 221 -4.25 -11.09 25.50
C THR A 221 -5.46 -10.27 25.05
N GLY A 222 -5.32 -8.94 24.98
CA GLY A 222 -6.40 -8.02 24.64
C GLY A 222 -7.15 -7.50 25.87
N CYS A 223 -7.84 -6.36 25.68
CA CYS A 223 -8.48 -5.60 26.76
C CYS A 223 -9.53 -6.43 27.51
N ARG A 224 -10.31 -7.24 26.78
CA ARG A 224 -11.39 -8.05 27.34
C ARG A 224 -10.91 -9.26 28.14
N GLN A 225 -9.67 -9.68 27.91
CA GLN A 225 -8.98 -10.72 28.69
C GLN A 225 -8.04 -10.10 29.73
N GLU A 226 -8.28 -8.83 30.09
CA GLU A 226 -7.53 -8.06 31.09
C GLU A 226 -6.04 -7.85 30.80
N GLY A 227 -5.62 -8.01 29.54
CA GLY A 227 -4.22 -7.86 29.11
C GLY A 227 -3.74 -6.41 28.96
N CYS A 228 -4.63 -5.41 29.06
CA CYS A 228 -4.26 -4.00 28.95
C CYS A 228 -3.54 -3.48 30.19
N ARG A 229 -2.44 -2.76 29.96
CA ARG A 229 -1.81 -1.91 30.98
C ARG A 229 -2.78 -0.77 31.33
N ASP A 230 -2.82 -0.37 32.60
CA ASP A 230 -3.62 0.75 33.11
C ASP A 230 -5.15 0.61 32.96
N LYS A 231 -5.67 -0.62 32.91
CA LYS A 231 -7.11 -0.91 32.80
C LYS A 231 -7.93 -0.26 33.92
N GLU A 232 -7.31 -0.02 35.08
CA GLU A 232 -7.90 0.63 36.26
C GLU A 232 -8.31 2.08 35.98
N TRP A 233 -7.62 2.77 35.06
CA TRP A 233 -7.88 4.16 34.68
C TRP A 233 -8.63 4.27 33.35
N CYS A 234 -8.77 3.17 32.61
CA CYS A 234 -9.44 3.11 31.32
C CYS A 234 -10.97 3.23 31.47
N ARG A 235 -11.53 4.42 31.20
CA ARG A 235 -12.98 4.68 31.26
C ARG A 235 -13.81 3.73 30.37
N PRO A 236 -13.44 3.43 29.10
CA PRO A 236 -14.16 2.46 28.27
C PRO A 236 -14.22 1.07 28.89
N TYR A 237 -13.11 0.58 29.45
CA TYR A 237 -13.03 -0.71 30.12
C TYR A 237 -13.99 -0.79 31.30
N ARG A 238 -13.89 0.16 32.23
CA ARG A 238 -14.74 0.20 33.44
C ARG A 238 -16.21 0.31 33.09
N CYS A 239 -16.57 1.24 32.21
CA CYS A 239 -17.96 1.47 31.81
C CYS A 239 -18.59 0.21 31.19
N CYS A 240 -17.89 -0.45 30.26
CA CYS A 240 -18.41 -1.66 29.62
C CYS A 240 -18.48 -2.85 30.59
N LYS A 241 -17.52 -3.00 31.51
CA LYS A 241 -17.55 -4.05 32.54
C LYS A 241 -18.72 -3.84 33.52
N ASP A 242 -18.90 -2.63 34.03
CA ASP A 242 -19.97 -2.29 34.97
C ASP A 242 -21.36 -2.48 34.35
N ARG A 243 -21.51 -2.10 33.07
CA ARG A 243 -22.77 -2.19 32.31
C ARG A 243 -22.95 -3.52 31.56
N LYS A 244 -21.98 -4.43 31.64
CA LYS A 244 -21.96 -5.74 30.94
C LYS A 244 -22.15 -5.63 29.42
N LEU A 245 -21.46 -4.66 28.82
CA LEU A 245 -21.45 -4.42 27.37
C LEU A 245 -20.24 -5.11 26.73
N ASN A 246 -20.38 -5.55 25.49
CA ASN A 246 -19.26 -6.06 24.70
C ASN A 246 -18.36 -4.92 24.23
N GLY A 247 -18.92 -3.73 24.00
CA GLY A 247 -18.14 -2.57 23.57
C GLY A 247 -18.89 -1.27 23.77
N CYS A 248 -18.17 -0.15 23.60
CA CYS A 248 -18.74 1.19 23.69
C CYS A 248 -19.89 1.36 22.69
N TRP A 249 -19.86 0.67 21.55
CA TRP A 249 -20.90 0.75 20.53
C TRP A 249 -22.27 0.21 20.99
N GLU A 250 -22.32 -0.68 21.99
CA GLU A 250 -23.58 -1.14 22.59
C GLU A 250 -24.13 -0.18 23.66
N CYS A 251 -23.37 0.87 24.00
CA CYS A 251 -23.77 1.85 25.01
C CYS A 251 -24.76 2.87 24.42
N ASN A 252 -25.86 3.12 25.12
CA ASN A 252 -26.85 4.15 24.74
C ASN A 252 -26.29 5.59 24.71
N GLU A 253 -25.17 5.83 25.38
CA GLU A 253 -24.48 7.13 25.39
C GLU A 253 -23.43 7.25 24.28
N PHE A 254 -23.30 6.27 23.37
CA PHE A 254 -22.28 6.28 22.31
C PHE A 254 -22.69 7.15 21.11
N PRO A 255 -21.81 8.04 20.57
CA PRO A 255 -20.53 8.48 21.14
C PRO A 255 -20.71 9.27 22.43
N CYS A 256 -19.96 8.91 23.46
CA CYS A 256 -19.83 9.77 24.64
C CYS A 256 -18.61 10.70 24.50
N ASP A 257 -18.41 11.57 25.48
CA ASP A 257 -17.31 12.54 25.56
C ASP A 257 -15.92 11.92 25.85
N ASN A 258 -15.77 10.60 25.73
CA ASN A 258 -14.48 9.95 25.95
C ASN A 258 -13.49 10.33 24.82
N PRO A 259 -12.31 10.90 25.12
CA PRO A 259 -11.35 11.32 24.10
C PRO A 259 -10.89 10.20 23.17
N MET A 260 -10.95 8.94 23.61
CA MET A 260 -10.61 7.79 22.78
C MET A 260 -11.54 7.67 21.55
N LEU A 261 -12.80 8.07 21.70
CA LEU A 261 -13.80 8.05 20.62
C LEU A 261 -13.68 9.25 19.67
N ASN A 262 -12.77 10.20 19.94
CA ASN A 262 -12.46 11.29 19.00
C ASN A 262 -11.45 10.86 17.94
N LYS A 263 -10.79 9.71 18.10
CA LYS A 263 -9.84 9.20 17.10
C LYS A 263 -10.61 8.55 15.93
N PRO A 264 -10.47 9.03 14.68
CA PRO A 264 -11.29 8.59 13.55
C PRO A 264 -11.30 7.07 13.34
N ARG A 265 -10.13 6.42 13.34
CA ARG A 265 -9.97 4.97 13.22
C ARG A 265 -10.78 4.19 14.26
N ILE A 266 -10.66 4.59 15.52
CA ILE A 266 -11.26 3.87 16.66
C ILE A 266 -12.77 4.09 16.70
N ARG A 267 -13.20 5.33 16.43
CA ARG A 267 -14.62 5.65 16.29
C ARG A 267 -15.27 4.83 15.17
N THR A 268 -14.62 4.78 14.02
CA THR A 268 -15.10 4.04 12.85
C THR A 268 -15.17 2.55 13.14
N PHE A 269 -14.13 1.94 13.72
CA PHE A 269 -14.14 0.52 14.05
C PHE A 269 -15.24 0.16 15.05
N ALA A 270 -15.49 0.99 16.06
CA ALA A 270 -16.61 0.79 16.98
C ALA A 270 -17.97 0.87 16.25
N GLU A 271 -18.17 1.86 15.37
CA GLU A 271 -19.39 1.99 14.56
C GLU A 271 -19.57 0.81 13.58
N LEU A 272 -18.48 0.26 13.04
CA LEU A 272 -18.51 -0.92 12.18
C LEU A 272 -18.82 -2.20 12.95
N ALA A 273 -18.31 -2.33 14.18
CA ALA A 273 -18.65 -3.45 15.06
C ALA A 273 -20.16 -3.46 15.41
N ASP A 274 -20.76 -2.28 15.61
CA ASP A 274 -22.22 -2.14 15.77
C ASP A 274 -22.97 -2.57 14.51
N LYS A 275 -22.58 -2.00 13.37
CA LYS A 275 -23.31 -2.13 12.12
C LYS A 275 -23.23 -3.53 11.51
N TYR A 276 -22.06 -4.16 11.56
CA TYR A 276 -21.78 -5.42 10.88
C TYR A 276 -21.49 -6.59 11.82
N GLY A 277 -21.39 -6.32 13.12
CA GLY A 277 -20.97 -7.29 14.13
C GLY A 277 -19.44 -7.38 14.24
N GLU A 278 -18.97 -7.61 15.48
CA GLU A 278 -17.54 -7.68 15.79
C GLU A 278 -16.81 -8.76 15.00
N ASN A 279 -17.37 -9.97 14.89
CA ASN A 279 -16.72 -11.07 14.17
C ASN A 279 -16.46 -10.72 12.70
N ALA A 280 -17.42 -10.04 12.04
CA ALA A 280 -17.27 -9.60 10.67
C ALA A 280 -16.18 -8.54 10.52
N LEU A 281 -16.05 -7.64 11.50
CA LEU A 281 -14.98 -6.65 11.55
C LEU A 281 -13.61 -7.33 11.73
N VAL A 282 -13.46 -8.23 12.70
CA VAL A 282 -12.20 -8.97 12.94
C VAL A 282 -11.78 -9.76 11.70
N GLU A 283 -12.72 -10.47 11.05
CA GLU A 283 -12.45 -11.21 9.82
C GLU A 283 -12.01 -10.27 8.69
N ALA A 284 -12.68 -9.14 8.51
CA ALA A 284 -12.30 -8.15 7.50
C ALA A 284 -10.90 -7.59 7.75
N LEU A 285 -10.58 -7.24 9.00
CA LEU A 285 -9.27 -6.70 9.36
C LEU A 285 -8.13 -7.71 9.10
N GLY A 286 -8.34 -8.99 9.45
CA GLY A 286 -7.38 -10.06 9.17
C GLY A 286 -7.20 -10.34 7.69
N LYS A 287 -8.29 -10.32 6.91
CA LYS A 287 -8.21 -10.43 5.43
C LYS A 287 -7.42 -9.28 4.82
N ASN A 288 -7.64 -8.06 5.30
CA ASN A 288 -6.94 -6.88 4.83
C ASN A 288 -5.44 -6.91 5.19
N GLU A 289 -5.08 -7.39 6.39
CA GLU A 289 -3.66 -7.63 6.75
C GLU A 289 -3.02 -8.64 5.79
N SER A 290 -3.72 -9.75 5.56
CA SER A 290 -3.30 -10.81 4.62
C SER A 290 -3.30 -10.37 3.16
N ALA A 291 -3.78 -9.16 2.85
CA ALA A 291 -3.70 -8.53 1.55
C ALA A 291 -2.60 -7.44 1.50
N GLY A 292 -1.80 -7.24 2.54
CA GLY A 292 -0.69 -6.27 2.50
C GLY A 292 -0.97 -4.92 3.15
N LEU A 293 -2.16 -4.71 3.73
CA LEU A 293 -2.41 -3.54 4.57
C LEU A 293 -1.69 -3.67 5.91
N GLN A 294 -1.04 -2.60 6.34
CA GLN A 294 -0.30 -2.53 7.60
C GLN A 294 -1.06 -1.68 8.61
N TYR A 295 -1.33 -2.25 9.78
CA TYR A 295 -1.98 -1.53 10.87
C TYR A 295 -0.99 -0.71 11.70
N HIS A 296 0.26 -1.16 11.76
CA HIS A 296 1.39 -0.48 12.39
C HIS A 296 2.61 -0.56 11.46
N TYR A 297 3.23 0.59 11.19
CA TYR A 297 4.55 0.64 10.57
C TYR A 297 5.66 0.26 11.57
N GLU A 298 6.85 -0.08 11.08
CA GLU A 298 7.98 -0.50 11.92
C GLU A 298 8.25 0.55 13.03
N GLY A 299 8.13 0.11 14.28
CA GLY A 299 8.33 0.97 15.46
C GLY A 299 7.22 1.98 15.77
N GLN A 300 6.06 1.91 15.10
CA GLN A 300 4.96 2.87 15.25
C GLN A 300 3.64 2.20 15.70
N LEU A 301 2.68 3.01 16.16
CA LEU A 301 1.29 2.61 16.48
C LEU A 301 0.27 3.08 15.42
N THR A 302 0.79 3.57 14.30
CA THR A 302 0.07 4.10 13.15
C THR A 302 0.41 3.28 11.92
N GLY A 303 -0.53 3.16 10.99
CA GLY A 303 -0.36 2.47 9.73
C GLY A 303 -1.30 3.04 8.66
N ASP A 304 -1.69 2.20 7.69
CA ASP A 304 -2.40 2.65 6.50
C ASP A 304 -3.75 3.32 6.80
N TYR A 305 -4.44 2.85 7.85
CA TYR A 305 -5.72 3.43 8.29
C TYR A 305 -5.60 4.80 8.95
N ASP A 306 -4.38 5.24 9.29
CA ASP A 306 -4.10 6.54 9.88
C ASP A 306 -3.66 7.58 8.82
N LEU A 307 -3.61 7.18 7.53
CA LEU A 307 -3.33 8.07 6.38
C LEU A 307 -4.52 8.98 6.00
N THR A 308 -5.66 8.84 6.69
CA THR A 308 -6.84 9.68 6.49
C THR A 308 -7.61 9.84 7.78
N GLU A 309 -8.18 11.02 7.98
CA GLU A 309 -9.16 11.27 9.04
C GLU A 309 -10.61 11.05 8.57
N ASP A 310 -10.81 10.80 7.26
CA ASP A 310 -12.12 10.54 6.69
C ASP A 310 -12.60 9.12 7.05
N ARG A 311 -13.64 9.06 7.89
CA ARG A 311 -14.25 7.82 8.35
C ARG A 311 -14.92 7.01 7.22
N SER A 312 -15.36 7.67 6.15
CA SER A 312 -15.92 6.98 4.97
C SER A 312 -14.84 6.19 4.25
N HIS A 313 -13.66 6.79 4.06
CA HIS A 313 -12.50 6.09 3.50
C HIS A 313 -12.03 4.94 4.40
N ILE A 314 -11.95 5.15 5.72
CA ILE A 314 -11.62 4.07 6.67
C ILE A 314 -12.62 2.92 6.54
N THR A 315 -13.92 3.22 6.42
CA THR A 315 -14.98 2.21 6.25
C THR A 315 -14.79 1.41 4.96
N GLN A 316 -14.48 2.08 3.84
CA GLN A 316 -14.22 1.44 2.55
C GLN A 316 -12.97 0.57 2.60
N MET A 317 -11.92 1.02 3.30
CA MET A 317 -10.71 0.22 3.51
C MET A 317 -10.97 -1.06 4.30
N VAL A 318 -11.84 -1.03 5.31
CA VAL A 318 -12.21 -2.23 6.09
C VAL A 318 -13.04 -3.20 5.24
N PHE A 319 -14.11 -2.73 4.61
CA PHE A 319 -15.06 -3.57 3.88
C PHE A 319 -15.00 -3.36 2.36
N ARG A 320 -13.83 -3.62 1.77
CA ARG A 320 -13.57 -3.43 0.33
C ARG A 320 -14.61 -4.09 -0.58
N ASP A 321 -15.01 -5.33 -0.26
CA ASP A 321 -15.95 -6.11 -1.08
C ASP A 321 -17.44 -5.71 -0.91
N LYS A 322 -17.78 -4.82 0.03
CA LYS A 322 -19.17 -4.50 0.40
C LYS A 322 -19.58 -3.06 0.11
N THR A 323 -18.84 -2.35 -0.73
CA THR A 323 -19.13 -0.96 -1.05
C THR A 323 -19.81 -0.83 -2.40
N GLU A 324 -21.01 -0.24 -2.41
CA GLU A 324 -21.61 0.36 -3.61
C GLU A 324 -20.67 1.47 -4.12
N PRO A 325 -20.67 1.77 -5.43
CA PRO A 325 -19.76 2.76 -6.01
C PRO A 325 -19.94 4.13 -5.34
N LEU A 326 -18.83 4.84 -5.15
CA LEU A 326 -18.76 6.25 -4.76
C LEU A 326 -19.60 7.15 -5.68
#